data_AF-A0AAJ0U4R9-F1
#
_entry.id   AF-A0AAJ0U4R9-F1
#
_cell.length_a   1.000
_cell.length_b   1.000
_cell.length_c   1.000
_cell.angle_alpha   90.00
_cell.angle_beta   90.00
_cell.angle_gamma   90.00
#
_symmetry.space_group_name_H-M   'P 1'
#
loop_
_entity.id
_entity.type
_entity.pdbx_description
1 polymer ?
#
loop_
_entity_poly.entity_id
_entity_poly.type
_entity_poly.pdbx_seq_one_letter_code
_entity_poly.pdbx_strand_id
1 'polypeptide(L)'
;MKRNLKLGLVILIVLVLGFLYLRWGPKSWEVQITGATGDGRDVQYRIETVKAGTSDTLIFRNEDAGFMPPYFKFDAARLQSIARRVSENCPQEAVDLNGYGLRIPWLSMFPNATSIDAPERCRMARSTESQ
;
A
#
# COMPACT_ATOMS: atom_id res chain seq x y z
N MET A 1 -3.86 -32.53 -33.10
CA MET A 1 -4.80 -31.58 -32.44
C MET A 1 -4.42 -31.18 -31.01
N LYS A 2 -4.14 -32.11 -30.08
CA LYS A 2 -3.91 -31.79 -28.64
C LYS A 2 -2.72 -30.84 -28.36
N ARG A 3 -1.65 -30.87 -29.16
CA ARG A 3 -0.46 -30.01 -28.96
C ARG A 3 -0.73 -28.52 -29.24
N ASN A 4 -1.48 -28.21 -30.29
CA ASN A 4 -1.84 -26.84 -30.65
C ASN A 4 -2.86 -26.25 -29.66
N LEU A 5 -3.75 -27.09 -29.13
CA LEU A 5 -4.68 -26.69 -28.06
C LEU A 5 -3.95 -26.40 -26.73
N LYS A 6 -2.97 -27.23 -26.35
CA LYS A 6 -2.14 -26.98 -25.15
C LYS A 6 -1.33 -25.68 -25.30
N LEU A 7 -0.78 -25.42 -26.49
CA LEU A 7 -0.03 -24.18 -26.75
C LEU A 7 -0.93 -22.95 -26.66
N GLY A 8 -2.13 -23.00 -27.26
CA GLY A 8 -3.12 -21.93 -27.16
C GLY A 8 -3.57 -21.66 -25.71
N LEU A 9 -3.78 -22.72 -24.91
CA LEU A 9 -4.12 -22.59 -23.49
C LEU A 9 -2.99 -21.92 -22.70
N VAL A 10 -1.73 -22.30 -22.93
CA VAL A 10 -0.58 -21.70 -22.24
C VAL A 10 -0.46 -20.22 -22.59
N ILE A 11 -0.60 -19.85 -23.87
CA ILE A 11 -0.58 -18.44 -24.31
C ILE A 11 -1.68 -17.65 -23.62
N LEU A 12 -2.91 -18.20 -23.56
CA LEU A 12 -4.03 -17.56 -22.88
C LEU A 12 -3.74 -17.35 -21.39
N ILE A 13 -3.20 -18.35 -20.69
CA ILE A 13 -2.82 -18.22 -19.27
C ILE A 13 -1.78 -17.12 -19.09
N VAL A 14 -0.74 -17.07 -19.92
CA VAL A 14 0.30 -16.04 -19.86
C VAL A 14 -0.29 -14.64 -20.08
N LEU A 15 -1.17 -14.49 -21.07
CA LEU A 15 -1.86 -13.21 -21.33
C LEU A 15 -2.72 -12.78 -20.16
N VAL A 16 -3.46 -13.72 -19.55
CA VAL A 16 -4.28 -13.45 -18.36
C VAL A 16 -3.40 -13.04 -17.20
N LEU A 17 -2.34 -13.80 -16.88
CA LEU A 17 -1.40 -13.46 -15.80
C LEU A 17 -0.72 -12.11 -16.03
N GLY A 18 -0.31 -11.80 -17.27
CA GLY A 18 0.26 -10.51 -17.63
C GLY A 18 -0.74 -9.36 -17.45
N PHE A 19 -1.99 -9.54 -17.87
CA PHE A 19 -3.05 -8.57 -17.63
C PHE A 19 -3.30 -8.34 -16.14
N LEU A 20 -3.39 -9.42 -15.35
CA LEU A 20 -3.57 -9.34 -13.90
C LEU A 20 -2.40 -8.60 -13.23
N TYR A 21 -1.16 -8.87 -13.64
CA TYR A 21 0.03 -8.18 -13.15
C TYR A 21 0.01 -6.69 -13.47
N LEU A 22 -0.32 -6.30 -14.72
CA LEU A 22 -0.45 -4.89 -15.08
C LEU A 22 -1.58 -4.20 -14.29
N ARG A 23 -2.66 -4.94 -14.01
CA ARG A 23 -3.84 -4.39 -13.36
C ARG A 23 -3.70 -4.24 -11.86
N TRP A 24 -3.06 -5.21 -11.19
CA TRP A 24 -3.01 -5.34 -9.73
C TRP A 24 -1.60 -5.49 -9.15
N GLY A 25 -0.58 -5.51 -9.99
CA GLY A 25 0.81 -5.63 -9.57
C GLY A 25 1.31 -4.40 -8.80
N PRO A 26 2.63 -4.41 -8.49
CA PRO A 26 3.28 -3.36 -7.73
C PRO A 26 3.16 -2.00 -8.41
N LYS A 27 2.88 -0.97 -7.62
CA LYS A 27 2.77 0.43 -8.02
C LYS A 27 3.42 1.32 -6.98
N SER A 28 3.85 2.49 -7.41
CA SER A 28 4.32 3.57 -6.55
C SER A 28 3.43 4.78 -6.76
N TRP A 29 3.07 5.46 -5.68
CA TRP A 29 2.27 6.67 -5.69
C TRP A 29 2.99 7.76 -4.91
N GLU A 30 3.17 8.91 -5.54
CA GLU A 30 3.60 10.12 -4.86
C GLU A 30 2.40 10.73 -4.12
N VAL A 31 2.45 10.72 -2.79
CA VAL A 31 1.32 11.09 -1.94
C VAL A 31 1.76 11.87 -0.71
N GLN A 32 0.87 12.72 -0.19
CA GLN A 32 1.00 13.29 1.15
C GLN A 32 0.22 12.41 2.13
N ILE A 33 0.87 12.00 3.22
CA ILE A 33 0.22 11.19 4.26
C ILE A 33 -0.49 12.13 5.24
N THR A 34 -1.82 12.04 5.28
CA THR A 34 -2.67 12.90 6.12
C THR A 34 -3.00 12.26 7.46
N GLY A 35 -2.83 10.95 7.59
CA GLY A 35 -3.04 10.26 8.85
C GLY A 35 -2.85 8.75 8.76
N ALA A 36 -2.82 8.11 9.93
CA ALA A 36 -2.80 6.67 10.05
C ALA A 36 -3.61 6.23 11.27
N THR A 37 -4.45 5.20 11.09
CA THR A 37 -5.32 4.64 12.14
C THR A 37 -5.30 3.12 12.12
N GLY A 38 -6.03 2.48 13.04
CA GLY A 38 -6.09 1.03 13.19
C GLY A 38 -5.20 0.49 14.32
N ASP A 39 -5.65 -0.61 14.90
CA ASP A 39 -5.00 -1.34 15.99
C ASP A 39 -4.60 -2.77 15.60
N GLY A 40 -4.98 -3.20 14.39
CA GLY A 40 -4.73 -4.54 13.86
C GLY A 40 -5.61 -5.63 14.46
N ARG A 41 -6.49 -5.31 15.43
CA ARG A 41 -7.38 -6.26 16.09
C ARG A 41 -8.82 -6.06 15.64
N ASP A 42 -9.37 -4.88 15.92
CA ASP A 42 -10.73 -4.50 15.57
C ASP A 42 -10.74 -3.65 14.29
N VAL A 43 -9.68 -2.89 14.07
CA VAL A 43 -9.52 -2.00 12.91
C VAL A 43 -8.19 -2.27 12.22
N GLN A 44 -8.27 -2.72 10.97
CA GLN A 44 -7.12 -2.88 10.08
C GLN A 44 -6.29 -1.60 10.00
N TYR A 45 -4.96 -1.75 9.89
CA TYR A 45 -4.04 -0.63 9.75
C TYR A 45 -4.34 0.16 8.49
N ARG A 46 -4.78 1.40 8.67
CA ARG A 46 -5.22 2.28 7.59
C ARG A 46 -4.26 3.45 7.46
N ILE A 47 -3.80 3.71 6.24
CA ILE A 47 -2.99 4.88 5.89
C ILE A 47 -3.83 5.76 4.96
N GLU A 48 -3.97 7.02 5.35
CA GLU A 48 -4.77 8.01 4.65
C GLU A 48 -3.85 8.95 3.90
N THR A 49 -4.12 9.14 2.61
CA THR A 49 -3.24 9.93 1.76
C THR A 49 -4.04 10.76 0.75
N VAL A 50 -3.41 11.83 0.28
CA VAL A 50 -3.84 12.63 -0.86
C VAL A 50 -2.74 12.59 -1.92
N LYS A 51 -3.06 12.33 -3.18
CA LYS A 51 -2.05 12.33 -4.25
C LYS A 51 -1.46 13.73 -4.40
N ALA A 52 -0.14 13.80 -4.51
CA ALA A 52 0.59 15.06 -4.63
C ALA A 52 0.04 15.91 -5.79
N GLY A 53 -0.12 17.22 -5.55
CA GLY A 53 -0.63 18.17 -6.54
C GLY A 53 -2.11 18.04 -6.89
N THR A 54 -2.90 17.24 -6.15
CA THR A 54 -4.34 17.05 -6.40
C THR A 54 -5.15 17.06 -5.11
N SER A 55 -6.47 16.90 -5.24
CA SER A 55 -7.40 16.62 -4.12
C SER A 55 -7.81 15.14 -4.04
N ASP A 56 -7.19 14.27 -4.84
CA ASP A 56 -7.57 12.86 -4.91
C ASP A 56 -7.07 12.10 -3.69
N THR A 57 -8.01 11.53 -2.92
CA THR A 57 -7.66 10.67 -1.80
C THR A 57 -7.32 9.26 -2.25
N LEU A 58 -6.33 8.66 -1.58
CA LEU A 58 -5.97 7.26 -1.72
C LEU A 58 -5.80 6.66 -0.33
N ILE A 59 -6.58 5.61 -0.05
CA ILE A 59 -6.60 4.96 1.26
C ILE A 59 -6.04 3.56 1.11
N PHE A 60 -5.01 3.27 1.90
CA PHE A 60 -4.41 1.94 2.01
C PHE A 60 -4.94 1.26 3.27
N ARG A 61 -5.25 -0.03 3.18
CA ARG A 61 -5.59 -0.86 4.34
C ARG A 61 -4.74 -2.10 4.34
N ASN A 62 -3.80 -2.12 5.27
CA ASN A 62 -2.98 -3.25 5.61
C ASN A 62 -3.61 -3.99 6.80
N GLU A 63 -3.30 -5.26 6.91
CA GLU A 63 -3.80 -6.14 7.97
C GLU A 63 -2.66 -7.10 8.24
N ASP A 64 -2.20 -7.31 9.47
CA ASP A 64 -1.15 -8.32 9.65
C ASP A 64 -1.76 -9.70 9.38
N ALA A 65 -1.14 -10.45 8.48
CA ALA A 65 -1.62 -11.79 8.18
C ALA A 65 -1.35 -12.67 9.41
N GLY A 66 -2.41 -13.29 9.95
CA GLY A 66 -2.26 -14.38 10.91
C GLY A 66 -1.57 -15.61 10.28
N PHE A 67 -1.67 -16.77 10.93
CA PHE A 67 -0.96 -18.00 10.52
C PHE A 67 -1.43 -18.66 9.20
N MET A 68 -2.32 -18.04 8.40
CA MET A 68 -2.88 -18.68 7.19
C MET A 68 -2.28 -18.09 5.89
N PRO A 69 -1.73 -18.90 4.98
CA PRO A 69 -1.05 -18.41 3.77
C PRO A 69 -2.05 -18.04 2.64
N PRO A 70 -1.66 -17.25 1.61
CA PRO A 70 -0.30 -16.85 1.23
C PRO A 70 -0.13 -15.32 1.04
N TYR A 71 -0.68 -14.49 1.93
CA TYR A 71 -0.52 -13.04 1.80
C TYR A 71 0.46 -12.50 2.83
N PHE A 72 1.67 -12.21 2.34
CA PHE A 72 2.77 -11.56 3.05
C PHE A 72 2.38 -10.13 3.46
N LYS A 73 1.52 -10.00 4.46
CA LYS A 73 1.32 -8.74 5.17
C LYS A 73 2.12 -8.81 6.47
N PHE A 74 3.44 -8.73 6.32
CA PHE A 74 4.36 -8.61 7.44
C PHE A 74 4.61 -7.13 7.66
N ASP A 75 4.57 -6.69 8.92
CA ASP A 75 5.01 -5.36 9.35
C ASP A 75 4.01 -4.20 9.09
N ALA A 76 2.69 -4.48 9.04
CA ALA A 76 1.68 -3.44 8.85
C ALA A 76 1.65 -2.44 10.00
N ALA A 77 1.83 -2.90 11.23
CA ALA A 77 1.94 -2.05 12.42
C ALA A 77 3.11 -1.05 12.32
N ARG A 78 4.26 -1.48 11.80
CA ARG A 78 5.41 -0.58 11.62
C ARG A 78 5.19 0.39 10.48
N LEU A 79 4.61 -0.03 9.36
CA LEU A 79 4.23 0.88 8.27
C LEU A 79 3.25 1.95 8.77
N GLN A 80 2.28 1.56 9.60
CA GLN A 80 1.38 2.50 10.25
C GLN A 80 2.12 3.49 11.17
N SER A 81 3.09 3.01 11.97
CA SER A 81 3.92 3.88 12.80
C SER A 81 4.76 4.87 11.97
N ILE A 82 5.34 4.43 10.86
CA ILE A 82 6.07 5.29 9.93
C ILE A 82 5.12 6.35 9.33
N ALA A 83 3.96 5.93 8.83
CA ALA A 83 2.95 6.84 8.29
C ALA A 83 2.52 7.91 9.30
N ARG A 84 2.29 7.51 10.56
CA ARG A 84 1.98 8.42 11.66
C ARG A 84 3.07 9.48 11.83
N ARG A 85 4.33 9.07 11.91
CA ARG A 85 5.48 9.98 12.07
C ARG A 85 5.60 10.95 10.90
N VAL A 86 5.45 10.47 9.67
CA VAL A 86 5.47 11.32 8.47
C VAL A 86 4.35 12.35 8.54
N SER A 87 3.12 11.96 8.88
CA SER A 87 1.99 12.88 8.99
C SER A 87 2.15 13.93 10.10
N GLU A 88 2.85 13.60 11.19
CA GLU A 88 3.09 14.53 12.31
C GLU A 88 4.29 15.46 12.05
N ASN A 89 5.40 14.90 11.58
CA ASN A 89 6.67 15.62 11.44
C ASN A 89 6.76 16.41 10.12
N CYS A 90 6.10 15.92 9.07
CA CYS A 90 6.22 16.43 7.71
C CYS A 90 4.86 16.41 6.96
N PRO A 91 3.80 17.05 7.47
CA PRO A 91 2.45 16.95 6.90
C PRO A 91 2.33 17.46 5.45
N GLN A 92 3.26 18.31 5.00
CA GLN A 92 3.26 18.89 3.65
C GLN A 92 4.18 18.13 2.68
N GLU A 93 4.99 17.19 3.17
CA GLU A 93 5.97 16.49 2.34
C GLU A 93 5.27 15.41 1.49
N ALA A 94 5.53 15.42 0.18
CA ALA A 94 5.18 14.32 -0.68
C ALA A 94 6.18 13.16 -0.49
N VAL A 95 5.66 11.94 -0.37
CA VAL A 95 6.43 10.72 -0.15
C VAL A 95 6.01 9.65 -1.15
N ASP A 96 6.93 8.75 -1.47
CA ASP A 96 6.63 7.63 -2.35
C ASP A 96 6.08 6.46 -1.52
N LEU A 97 4.80 6.18 -1.71
CA LEU A 97 4.15 5.04 -1.10
C LEU A 97 4.08 3.91 -2.14
N ASN A 98 4.75 2.80 -1.85
CA ASN A 98 4.74 1.62 -2.71
C ASN A 98 3.72 0.61 -2.20
N GLY A 99 3.06 -0.09 -3.12
CA GLY A 99 2.05 -1.06 -2.77
C GLY A 99 1.50 -1.81 -3.96
N TYR A 100 0.41 -2.54 -3.76
CA TYR A 100 -0.28 -3.27 -4.82
C TYR A 100 -1.79 -3.32 -4.57
N GLY A 101 -2.54 -3.75 -5.58
CA GLY A 101 -3.98 -3.90 -5.51
C GLY A 101 -4.77 -2.72 -6.05
N LEU A 102 -6.08 -2.73 -5.78
CA LEU A 102 -7.04 -1.77 -6.30
C LEU A 102 -8.10 -1.45 -5.25
N ARG A 103 -8.57 -0.20 -5.24
CA ARG A 103 -9.80 0.17 -4.55
C ARG A 103 -11.01 -0.40 -5.28
N ILE A 104 -11.70 -1.36 -4.66
CA ILE A 104 -12.99 -1.89 -5.15
C ILE A 104 -14.06 -1.58 -4.10
N PRO A 105 -14.86 -0.51 -4.29
CA PRO A 105 -15.86 -0.03 -3.32
C PRO A 105 -16.81 -1.09 -2.81
N TRP A 106 -17.44 -1.83 -3.71
CA TRP A 106 -18.50 -2.78 -3.38
C TRP A 106 -18.00 -4.08 -2.70
N LEU A 107 -16.72 -4.42 -2.85
CA LEU A 107 -16.09 -5.53 -2.12
C LEU A 107 -15.38 -5.07 -0.84
N SER A 108 -15.47 -3.78 -0.48
CA SER A 108 -14.68 -3.19 0.61
C SER A 108 -13.18 -3.49 0.50
N MET A 109 -12.67 -3.64 -0.73
CA MET A 109 -11.25 -3.90 -0.98
C MET A 109 -10.50 -2.58 -1.19
N PHE A 110 -9.31 -2.53 -0.61
CA PHE A 110 -8.40 -1.40 -0.64
C PHE A 110 -7.02 -1.89 -1.05
N PRO A 111 -6.19 -1.03 -1.68
CA PRO A 111 -4.79 -1.36 -1.92
C PRO A 111 -4.04 -1.59 -0.60
N ASN A 112 -2.98 -2.39 -0.66
CA ASN A 112 -2.06 -2.60 0.47
C ASN A 112 -0.77 -1.83 0.21
N ALA A 113 -0.26 -1.15 1.23
CA ALA A 113 1.07 -0.54 1.22
C ALA A 113 2.13 -1.60 1.53
N THR A 114 3.32 -1.48 0.96
CA THR A 114 4.45 -2.37 1.23
C THR A 114 5.67 -1.59 1.73
N SER A 115 5.83 -0.33 1.34
CA SER A 115 6.85 0.56 1.87
C SER A 115 6.44 2.02 1.74
N ILE A 116 7.02 2.86 2.59
CA ILE A 116 6.94 4.31 2.55
C ILE A 116 8.37 4.83 2.46
N ASP A 117 8.71 5.41 1.30
CA ASP A 117 9.96 6.12 1.13
C ASP A 117 9.74 7.59 1.41
N ALA A 118 10.27 8.02 2.56
CA ALA A 118 10.13 9.36 3.07
C ALA A 118 11.50 9.84 3.56
N PRO A 119 11.77 11.15 3.50
CA PRO A 119 13.01 11.69 4.03
C PRO A 119 13.24 11.27 5.49
N GLU A 120 14.50 11.05 5.86
CA GLU A 120 14.86 10.51 7.17
C GLU A 120 14.31 11.36 8.33
N ARG A 121 14.40 12.70 8.20
CA ARG A 121 13.84 13.68 9.15
C ARG A 121 12.35 13.45 9.48
N CYS A 122 11.58 12.94 8.53
CA CYS A 122 10.14 12.69 8.69
C CYS A 122 9.87 11.39 9.47
N ARG A 123 10.81 10.44 9.44
CA ARG A 123 10.71 9.12 10.10
C ARG A 123 11.39 9.07 11.46
N MET A 124 12.27 10.03 11.76
CA MET A 124 12.98 10.12 13.03
C MET A 124 12.03 10.37 14.22
N ALA A 125 12.51 10.07 15.42
CA ALA A 125 11.87 10.56 16.63
C ALA A 125 11.96 12.08 16.67
N ARG A 126 10.92 12.74 17.17
CA ARG A 126 11.00 14.17 17.47
C ARG A 126 12.09 14.34 18.54
N SER A 127 13.16 15.05 18.20
CA SER A 127 14.11 15.52 19.21
C SER A 127 13.39 16.57 20.05
N THR A 128 13.48 16.44 21.36
CA THR A 128 13.10 17.51 22.29
C THR A 128 14.19 18.58 22.21
N GLU A 129 14.30 19.30 21.09
CA GLU A 129 14.94 20.61 21.11
C GLU A 129 13.87 21.62 21.51
N SER A 130 13.94 21.94 22.79
CA SER A 130 13.29 23.07 23.45
C SER A 130 13.23 24.31 22.55
N GLN A 131 12.02 24.71 22.19
CA GLN A 131 11.70 26.13 22.11
C GLN A 131 11.33 26.62 23.51
#